data_AF-A0A942KCT6-F1
#
_entry.id   AF-A0A942KCT6-F1
#
_cell.length_a   1.000
_cell.length_b   1.000
_cell.length_c   1.000
_cell.angle_alpha   90.00
_cell.angle_beta   90.00
_cell.angle_gamma   90.00
#
_symmetry.space_group_name_H-M   'P 1'
#
loop_
_entity.id
_entity.type
_entity.pdbx_description
1 polymer ?
#
loop_
_entity_poly.entity_id
_entity_poly.type
_entity_poly.pdbx_seq_one_letter_code
_entity_poly.pdbx_strand_id
1 'polypeptide(L)'
;MQPRDELFDLAVNRAYQYATRLGVLGTDRLEPALKPWYTTTRFAYRIPLAEILLALAAAPVDHHWQGGPDGGWQPGPSPRP
;
A
#
# COMPACT_ATOMS: atom_id res chain seq x y z
N MET A 1 -16.76 -7.37 4.52
CA MET A 1 -15.54 -6.55 4.58
C MET A 1 -15.73 -5.55 5.70
N GLN A 2 -14.83 -5.50 6.68
CA GLN A 2 -14.94 -4.53 7.77
C GLN A 2 -14.40 -3.16 7.32
N PRO A 3 -14.85 -2.04 7.91
CA PRO A 3 -14.34 -0.70 7.57
C PRO A 3 -12.81 -0.56 7.74
N ARG A 4 -12.20 -1.40 8.59
CA ARG A 4 -10.75 -1.46 8.78
C ARG A 4 -10.04 -2.14 7.60
N ASP A 5 -10.67 -3.13 6.99
CA ASP A 5 -10.12 -3.86 5.84
C ASP A 5 -10.09 -2.94 4.61
N GLU A 6 -11.18 -2.20 4.37
CA GLU A 6 -11.25 -1.18 3.31
C GLU A 6 -10.17 -0.10 3.49
N LEU A 7 -9.92 0.31 4.73
CA LEU A 7 -8.89 1.30 5.04
C LEU A 7 -7.49 0.75 4.80
N PHE A 8 -7.26 -0.52 5.13
CA PHE A 8 -6.01 -1.22 4.86
C PHE A 8 -5.75 -1.31 3.36
N ASP A 9 -6.73 -1.78 2.59
CA ASP A 9 -6.67 -1.88 1.14
C ASP A 9 -6.37 -0.52 0.50
N LEU A 10 -7.04 0.54 0.97
CA LEU A 10 -6.79 1.90 0.51
C LEU A 10 -5.35 2.35 0.82
N ALA A 11 -4.85 2.07 2.02
CA ALA A 11 -3.50 2.44 2.43
C ALA A 11 -2.43 1.74 1.58
N VAL A 12 -2.54 0.42 1.39
CA VAL A 12 -1.60 -0.36 0.57
C VAL A 12 -1.65 0.11 -0.88
N ASN A 13 -2.83 0.30 -1.47
CA ASN A 13 -2.96 0.73 -2.86
C ASN A 13 -2.40 2.14 -3.11
N ARG A 14 -2.59 3.08 -2.18
CA ARG A 14 -2.03 4.44 -2.30
C ARG A 14 -0.52 4.45 -2.09
N ALA A 15 -0.02 3.66 -1.15
CA ALA A 15 1.41 3.48 -0.91
C ALA A 15 2.09 2.85 -2.14
N TYR A 16 1.47 1.82 -2.73
CA TYR A 16 1.91 1.19 -3.96
C TYR A 16 2.04 2.20 -5.10
N GLN A 17 0.97 2.94 -5.40
CA GLN A 17 0.99 3.98 -6.45
C GLN A 17 2.09 5.03 -6.22
N TYR A 18 2.31 5.44 -4.98
CA TYR A 18 3.36 6.39 -4.62
C TYR A 18 4.76 5.80 -4.85
N ALA A 19 5.01 4.58 -4.36
CA ALA A 19 6.28 3.88 -4.53
C ALA A 19 6.59 3.54 -6.00
N THR A 20 5.58 3.17 -6.80
CA THR A 20 5.72 2.95 -8.25
C THR A 20 6.14 4.24 -8.96
N ARG A 21 5.51 5.38 -8.65
CA ARG A 21 5.86 6.68 -9.24
C ARG A 21 7.28 7.12 -8.93
N LEU A 22 7.78 6.77 -7.74
CA LEU A 22 9.16 7.03 -7.34
C LEU A 22 10.17 6.00 -7.88
N GLY A 23 9.71 4.87 -8.43
CA GLY A 23 10.58 3.79 -8.89
C GLY A 23 11.35 3.10 -7.75
N VAL A 24 10.76 3.01 -6.55
CA VAL A 24 11.42 2.46 -5.34
C VAL A 24 10.84 1.12 -4.87
N LEU A 25 9.83 0.58 -5.56
CA LEU A 25 9.29 -0.75 -5.25
C LEU A 25 10.37 -1.83 -5.36
N GLY A 26 10.42 -2.73 -4.38
CA GLY A 26 11.42 -3.81 -4.31
C GLY A 26 12.85 -3.35 -4.03
N THR A 27 13.08 -2.07 -3.75
CA THR A 27 14.41 -1.54 -3.40
C THR A 27 14.55 -1.33 -1.89
N ASP A 28 15.78 -1.27 -1.42
CA ASP A 28 16.15 -0.86 -0.05
C ASP A 28 15.69 0.57 0.29
N ARG A 29 15.38 1.38 -0.72
CA ARG A 29 14.88 2.75 -0.57
C ARG A 29 13.38 2.84 -0.31
N LEU A 30 12.63 1.74 -0.33
CA LEU A 30 11.17 1.74 -0.18
C LEU A 30 10.73 2.39 1.13
N GLU A 31 11.24 1.91 2.27
CA GLU A 31 10.87 2.43 3.59
C GLU A 31 11.21 3.93 3.77
N PRO A 32 12.46 4.39 3.54
CA PRO A 32 12.78 5.80 3.72
C PRO A 32 12.02 6.72 2.75
N ALA A 33 11.72 6.25 1.54
CA ALA A 33 10.91 7.00 0.58
C ALA A 33 9.43 7.08 0.99
N LEU A 34 8.89 6.04 1.63
CA LEU A 34 7.48 5.99 2.02
C LEU A 34 7.17 6.74 3.31
N LYS A 35 8.14 6.89 4.22
CA LYS A 35 8.00 7.61 5.50
C LYS A 35 7.40 9.02 5.35
N PRO A 36 7.90 9.92 4.46
CA PRO A 36 7.32 11.25 4.27
C PRO A 36 5.86 11.24 3.79
N TRP A 37 5.51 10.29 2.91
CA TRP A 37 4.13 10.13 2.47
C TRP A 37 3.22 9.67 3.60
N TYR A 38 3.69 8.70 4.40
CA TYR A 38 2.92 8.14 5.51
C TYR A 38 2.62 9.17 6.60
N THR A 39 3.57 10.05 6.93
CA THR A 39 3.37 11.10 7.94
C THR A 39 2.44 12.22 7.48
N THR A 40 2.34 12.45 6.17
CA THR A 40 1.49 13.49 5.58
C THR A 40 0.10 12.98 5.15
N THR A 41 -0.09 11.66 5.08
CA THR A 41 -1.32 11.05 4.57
C THR A 41 -2.29 10.68 5.68
N ARG A 42 -3.40 11.45 5.72
CA ARG A 42 -4.28 11.60 6.88
C ARG A 42 -4.98 10.33 7.40
N PHE A 43 -5.09 9.32 6.57
CA PHE A 43 -5.76 8.06 6.91
C PHE A 43 -4.75 6.92 7.07
N ALA A 44 -3.54 7.06 6.52
CA ALA A 44 -2.54 6.00 6.48
C ALA A 44 -2.04 5.65 7.89
N TYR A 45 -1.89 6.64 8.78
CA TYR A 45 -1.43 6.42 10.16
C TYR A 45 -2.40 5.67 11.07
N ARG A 46 -3.58 5.31 10.57
CA ARG A 46 -4.48 4.36 11.26
C ARG A 46 -4.06 2.90 11.04
N ILE A 47 -3.16 2.65 10.09
CA ILE A 47 -2.59 1.34 9.77
C ILE A 47 -1.09 1.42 10.05
N PRO A 48 -0.48 0.51 10.83
CA PRO A 48 0.96 0.54 11.07
C PRO A 48 1.77 0.51 9.77
N LEU A 49 2.75 1.42 9.64
CA LEU A 49 3.63 1.50 8.46
C LEU A 49 4.28 0.15 8.12
N ALA A 50 4.65 -0.63 9.14
CA ALA A 50 5.24 -1.95 8.97
C ALA A 50 4.32 -2.93 8.21
N GLU A 51 3.00 -2.88 8.44
CA GLU A 51 2.05 -3.74 7.75
C GLU A 51 1.91 -3.35 6.27
N ILE A 52 1.93 -2.05 5.98
CA ILE A 52 1.92 -1.53 4.60
C ILE A 52 3.21 -1.97 3.88
N LEU A 53 4.37 -1.84 4.52
CA LEU A 53 5.65 -2.25 3.95
C LEU A 53 5.70 -3.76 3.69
N LEU A 54 5.15 -4.57 4.59
CA LEU A 54 5.07 -6.01 4.42
C LEU A 54 4.26 -6.39 3.18
N ALA A 55 3.08 -5.76 2.99
CA ALA A 55 2.27 -5.99 1.79
C ALA A 55 3.00 -5.55 0.50
N LEU A 56 3.70 -4.42 0.54
CA LEU A 56 4.46 -3.89 -0.60
C LEU A 56 5.71 -4.69 -0.95
N ALA A 57 6.30 -5.42 -0.01
CA ALA A 57 7.49 -6.23 -0.26
C ALA A 57 7.23 -7.33 -1.31
N ALA A 58 5.98 -7.81 -1.39
CA ALA A 58 5.54 -8.81 -2.36
C ALA A 58 4.80 -8.21 -3.58
N ALA A 59 4.86 -6.89 -3.78
CA ALA A 59 4.05 -6.20 -4.78
C ALA A 59 4.45 -6.56 -6.22
N PRO A 60 3.55 -7.14 -7.03
CA PRO A 60 3.74 -7.30 -8.47
C PRO A 60 3.37 -6.01 -9.22
N VAL A 61 3.80 -5.91 -10.48
CA VAL A 61 3.48 -4.79 -11.39
C VAL A 61 2.02 -4.89 -11.86
N ASP A 62 1.32 -3.77 -12.01
CA ASP A 62 -0.06 -3.69 -12.51
C ASP A 62 -1.12 -4.49 -11.70
N HIS A 63 -0.97 -4.51 -10.38
CA HIS A 63 -1.94 -5.11 -9.46
C HIS A 63 -2.48 -4.10 -8.45
N HIS A 64 -3.47 -4.53 -7.69
CA HIS A 64 -3.98 -3.84 -6.52
C HIS A 64 -4.18 -4.81 -5.36
N TRP A 65 -4.06 -4.31 -4.14
CA TRP A 65 -4.33 -5.09 -2.93
C TRP A 65 -5.83 -5.09 -2.62
N GLN A 66 -6.36 -6.25 -2.22
CA GLN A 66 -7.73 -6.39 -1.76
C GLN A 66 -7.83 -7.47 -0.68
N GLY A 67 -8.69 -7.25 0.33
CA GLY A 67 -9.05 -8.26 1.33
C GLY A 67 -8.57 -7.94 2.74
N GLY A 68 -8.15 -6.71 3.01
CA GLY A 68 -7.64 -6.28 4.31
C GLY A 68 -6.23 -6.81 4.60
N PRO A 69 -5.85 -6.91 5.89
CA PRO A 69 -4.52 -7.38 6.29
C PRO A 69 -4.13 -8.77 5.78
N ASP A 70 -5.11 -9.67 5.68
CA ASP A 70 -4.95 -11.05 5.16
C ASP A 70 -5.28 -11.14 3.66
N GLY A 71 -5.38 -9.99 3.00
CA GLY A 71 -5.70 -9.87 1.57
C GLY A 71 -4.56 -10.31 0.67
N GLY A 72 -4.69 -9.98 -0.61
CA GLY A 72 -3.68 -10.29 -1.60
C GLY A 72 -3.71 -9.37 -2.81
N TRP A 73 -2.65 -9.47 -3.60
CA TRP A 73 -2.53 -8.78 -4.89
C TRP A 73 -3.46 -9.41 -5.92
N GLN A 74 -4.38 -8.61 -6.45
CA GLN A 74 -5.29 -8.94 -7.53
C GLN A 74 -4.79 -8.30 -8.83
N PRO A 75 -4.86 -9.01 -9.97
CA PRO A 75 -4.44 -8.47 -11.25
C PRO A 75 -5.33 -7.31 -11.69
N GLY A 76 -4.72 -6.32 -12.33
CA GLY A 76 -5.42 -5.17 -12.89
C GLY A 76 -5.43 -3.95 -11.96
N PRO A 77 -5.91 -2.80 -12.49
CA PRO A 77 -5.90 -1.54 -11.76
C PRO A 77 -6.81 -1.60 -10.53
N SER A 78 -6.42 -0.93 -9.45
CA SER A 78 -7.25 -0.77 -8.26
C SER A 78 -8.65 -0.27 -8.65
N PRO A 79 -9.73 -0.88 -8.14
CA PRO A 79 -11.07 -0.35 -8.35
C PRO A 79 -11.10 1.10 -7.88
N ARG A 80 -11.70 1.97 -8.69
CA ARG A 80 -11.92 3.36 -8.27
C ARG A 80 -12.92 3.36 -7.11
N PRO A 81 -12.65 4.09 -6.02
CA PRO A 81 -13.66 4.33 -4.99
C PRO A 81 -14.84 5.13 -5.55
#